data_AF-A0A257XUE8-F1
#
_entry.id   AF-A0A257XUE8-F1
#
_cell.length_a   1.000
_cell.length_b   1.000
_cell.length_c   1.000
_cell.angle_alpha   90.00
_cell.angle_beta   90.00
_cell.angle_gamma   90.00
#
_symmetry.space_group_name_H-M   'P 1'
#
loop_
_entity.id
_entity.type
_entity.pdbx_description
1 polymer ?
#
loop_
_entity_poly.entity_id
_entity_poly.type
_entity_poly.pdbx_seq_one_letter_code
_entity_poly.pdbx_strand_id
1 'polypeptide(L)'
;MAERAAAHVPSLAIIATKGTLDWAYPPFILASTASALGWDVSVFFTFYGLELLKKDLHLEVSPLGNPSMPMKMPFGPQWFKDINWKIPNLVMAGMPGFE
;
A
#
# COMPACT_ATOMS: atom_id res chain seq x y z
N MET A 1 -19.60 -27.81 -23.53
CA MET A 1 -18.68 -26.65 -23.38
C MET A 1 -19.37 -25.44 -22.76
N ALA A 2 -20.56 -25.03 -23.23
CA ALA A 2 -21.32 -23.90 -22.66
C ALA A 2 -21.68 -24.07 -21.16
N GLU A 3 -22.04 -25.27 -20.73
CA GLU A 3 -22.41 -25.58 -19.34
C GLU A 3 -21.23 -25.42 -18.35
N ARG A 4 -20.00 -25.72 -18.79
CA ARG A 4 -18.78 -25.50 -18.00
C ARG A 4 -18.43 -24.03 -17.82
N ALA A 5 -18.76 -23.19 -18.81
CA ALA A 5 -18.56 -21.75 -18.71
C ALA A 5 -19.60 -21.09 -17.80
N ALA A 6 -20.84 -21.61 -17.78
CA ALA A 6 -21.91 -21.13 -16.89
C ALA A 6 -21.71 -21.52 -15.42
N ALA A 7 -21.04 -22.65 -15.14
CA ALA A 7 -20.71 -23.10 -13.79
C ALA A 7 -19.36 -22.58 -13.27
N HIS A 8 -18.63 -21.79 -14.08
CA HIS A 8 -17.31 -21.29 -13.69
C HIS A 8 -17.46 -20.16 -12.68
N VAL A 9 -17.13 -20.42 -11.42
CA VAL A 9 -16.97 -19.37 -10.40
C VAL A 9 -15.78 -18.50 -10.79
N PRO A 10 -15.95 -17.19 -11.03
CA PRO A 10 -14.83 -16.31 -11.35
C PRO A 10 -13.80 -16.34 -10.21
N SER A 11 -12.51 -16.32 -10.54
CA SER A 11 -11.43 -16.33 -9.56
C SER A 11 -10.58 -15.06 -9.63
N LEU A 12 -10.07 -14.63 -8.48
CA LEU A 12 -9.21 -13.45 -8.33
C LEU A 12 -7.96 -13.82 -7.52
N ALA A 13 -6.79 -13.66 -8.14
CA ALA A 13 -5.50 -13.80 -7.46
C ALA A 13 -4.82 -12.43 -7.34
N ILE A 14 -4.45 -12.04 -6.13
CA ILE A 14 -3.76 -10.78 -5.84
C ILE A 14 -2.41 -11.10 -5.20
N ILE A 15 -1.34 -10.45 -5.65
CA ILE A 15 -0.01 -10.52 -5.03
C ILE A 15 0.26 -9.20 -4.30
N ALA A 16 0.25 -9.24 -2.98
CA ALA A 16 0.52 -8.09 -2.12
C ALA A 16 2.00 -8.04 -1.74
N THR A 17 2.76 -7.13 -2.36
CA THR A 17 4.22 -6.99 -2.19
C THR A 17 4.64 -5.84 -1.26
N LYS A 18 3.73 -4.91 -0.98
CA LYS A 18 3.96 -3.69 -0.21
C LYS A 18 3.15 -3.72 1.08
N GLY A 19 3.77 -3.26 2.17
CA GLY A 19 3.17 -3.27 3.51
C GLY A 19 2.73 -1.92 4.03
N THR A 20 2.94 -0.81 3.30
CA THR A 20 2.55 0.51 3.78
C THR A 20 1.05 0.73 3.63
N LEU A 21 0.48 1.63 4.45
CA LEU A 21 -0.97 1.82 4.50
C LEU A 21 -1.55 2.15 3.11
N ASP A 22 -0.84 2.97 2.33
CA ASP A 22 -1.24 3.42 1.00
C ASP A 22 -1.38 2.32 -0.06
N TRP A 23 -0.68 1.21 0.15
CA TRP A 23 -0.70 0.05 -0.74
C TRP A 23 -1.48 -1.13 -0.15
N ALA A 24 -1.80 -1.08 1.14
CA ALA A 24 -2.55 -2.13 1.82
C ALA A 24 -4.04 -2.09 1.51
N TYR A 25 -4.66 -0.90 1.44
CA TYR A 25 -6.11 -0.82 1.24
C TYR A 25 -6.61 -1.33 -0.12
N PRO A 26 -5.93 -1.11 -1.28
CA PRO A 26 -6.47 -1.58 -2.55
C PRO A 26 -6.65 -3.11 -2.64
N PRO A 27 -5.65 -3.96 -2.30
CA PRO A 27 -5.83 -5.40 -2.36
C PRO A 27 -6.90 -5.91 -1.39
N PHE A 28 -7.02 -5.33 -0.19
CA PHE A 28 -8.06 -5.74 0.76
C PHE A 28 -9.48 -5.34 0.30
N ILE A 29 -9.66 -4.14 -0.27
CA ILE A 29 -10.97 -3.70 -0.81
C ILE A 29 -11.38 -4.59 -1.99
N LEU A 30 -10.46 -4.86 -2.92
CA LEU A 30 -10.74 -5.71 -4.07
C LEU A 30 -11.04 -7.15 -3.66
N ALA A 31 -10.22 -7.72 -2.76
CA ALA A 31 -10.42 -9.08 -2.28
C ALA A 31 -11.76 -9.25 -1.56
N SER A 32 -12.11 -8.33 -0.65
CA SER A 32 -13.38 -8.38 0.08
C SER A 32 -14.59 -8.20 -0.84
N THR A 33 -14.51 -7.27 -1.80
CA THR A 33 -15.60 -7.03 -2.76
C THR A 33 -15.80 -8.25 -3.68
N ALA A 34 -14.72 -8.82 -4.22
CA ALA A 34 -14.80 -10.00 -5.08
C ALA A 34 -15.34 -11.21 -4.30
N SER A 35 -14.90 -11.40 -3.06
CA SER A 35 -15.43 -12.46 -2.19
C SER A 35 -16.93 -12.27 -1.91
N ALA A 36 -17.38 -11.03 -1.67
CA ALA A 36 -18.80 -10.72 -1.51
C ALA A 36 -19.63 -10.95 -2.79
N LEU A 37 -19.03 -10.83 -3.97
CA LEU A 37 -19.63 -11.18 -5.26
C LEU A 37 -19.61 -12.68 -5.57
N GLY A 38 -19.10 -13.51 -4.65
CA GLY A 38 -19.05 -14.97 -4.77
C GLY A 38 -17.88 -15.48 -5.62
N TRP A 39 -16.83 -14.68 -5.79
CA TRP A 39 -15.63 -15.11 -6.52
C TRP A 39 -14.71 -15.93 -5.60
N ASP A 40 -13.91 -16.83 -6.19
CA ASP A 40 -12.84 -17.53 -5.49
C ASP A 40 -11.60 -16.62 -5.40
N VAL A 41 -11.30 -16.11 -4.21
CA VAL A 41 -10.28 -15.07 -4.01
C VAL A 41 -9.09 -15.59 -3.23
N SER A 42 -7.89 -15.41 -3.78
CA SER A 42 -6.61 -15.71 -3.14
C SER A 42 -5.71 -14.48 -3.09
N VAL A 43 -5.23 -14.13 -1.89
CA VAL A 43 -4.25 -13.05 -1.71
C VAL A 43 -2.93 -13.65 -1.22
N PHE A 44 -1.90 -13.52 -2.04
CA PHE A 44 -0.54 -13.96 -1.73
C PHE A 44 0.28 -12.78 -1.21
N PHE A 45 0.63 -12.82 0.07
CA PHE A 45 1.46 -11.82 0.72
C PHE A 45 2.93 -12.21 0.61
N THR A 46 3.78 -11.28 0.16
CA THR A 46 5.21 -11.52 0.00
C THR A 46 6.03 -10.25 0.27
N PHE A 47 7.33 -10.39 0.51
CA PHE A 47 8.25 -9.31 0.87
C PHE A 47 7.68 -8.46 2.03
N TYR A 48 7.58 -7.14 1.84
CA TYR A 48 7.02 -6.20 2.80
C TYR A 48 5.51 -6.39 3.03
N GLY A 49 4.80 -7.07 2.13
CA GLY A 49 3.40 -7.42 2.31
C GLY A 49 3.14 -8.38 3.48
N LEU A 50 4.15 -9.14 3.93
CA LEU A 50 4.03 -10.01 5.11
C LEU A 50 3.73 -9.23 6.39
N GLU A 51 4.12 -7.96 6.46
CA GLU A 51 3.79 -7.06 7.57
C GLU A 51 2.27 -6.89 7.75
N LEU A 52 1.49 -7.00 6.67
CA LEU A 52 0.03 -6.92 6.68
C LEU A 52 -0.66 -8.10 7.38
N LEU A 53 0.09 -9.19 7.66
CA LEU A 53 -0.42 -10.37 8.35
C LEU A 53 -0.18 -10.33 9.87
N LYS A 54 0.46 -9.28 10.39
CA LYS A 54 0.65 -9.11 11.84
C LYS A 54 -0.69 -8.85 12.53
N LYS A 55 -0.83 -9.33 13.77
CA LYS A 55 -2.04 -9.12 14.59
C LYS A 55 -2.22 -7.65 14.96
N ASP A 56 -1.12 -7.02 15.38
CA ASP A 56 -1.06 -5.60 15.69
C ASP A 56 -0.38 -4.86 14.53
N LEU A 57 -1.17 -4.06 13.83
CA LEU A 57 -0.76 -3.35 12.61
C LEU A 57 -0.36 -1.91 12.92
N HIS A 58 0.92 -1.61 12.73
CA HIS A 58 1.47 -0.25 12.78
C HIS A 58 1.83 0.21 11.37
N LEU A 59 0.81 0.46 10.55
CA LEU A 59 1.00 0.82 9.14
C LEU A 59 1.05 2.34 9.00
N GLU A 60 2.15 2.85 8.48
CA GLU A 60 2.31 4.25 8.13
C GLU A 60 2.26 4.42 6.61
N VAL A 61 1.92 5.64 6.17
CA VAL A 61 2.03 6.00 4.76
C VAL A 61 3.48 6.40 4.51
N SER A 62 4.16 5.70 3.60
CA SER A 62 5.55 6.01 3.30
C SER A 62 5.65 7.30 2.48
N PRO A 63 6.39 8.33 2.94
CA PRO A 63 6.66 9.52 2.15
C PRO A 63 7.50 9.21 0.91
N LEU A 64 8.32 8.15 0.97
CA LEU A 64 9.15 7.66 -0.13
C LEU A 64 8.34 6.89 -1.20
N GLY A 65 7.23 6.27 -0.79
CA GLY A 65 6.35 5.48 -1.67
C GLY A 65 5.30 6.30 -2.41
N ASN A 66 4.96 7.50 -1.92
CA ASN A 66 3.92 8.36 -2.48
C ASN A 66 4.50 9.72 -2.94
N PRO A 67 4.82 9.89 -4.24
CA PRO A 67 5.33 11.14 -4.81
C PRO A 67 4.38 12.34 -4.67
N SER A 68 3.12 12.10 -4.29
CA SER A 68 2.07 13.12 -4.16
C SER A 68 1.87 13.58 -2.71
N MET A 69 2.54 12.98 -1.71
CA MET A 69 2.46 13.46 -0.33
C MET A 69 3.45 14.63 -0.12
N PRO A 70 2.97 15.84 0.21
CA PRO A 70 3.83 16.96 0.52
C PRO A 70 4.54 16.71 1.85
N MET A 71 5.85 16.46 1.82
CA MET A 71 6.63 16.34 3.04
C MET A 71 6.85 17.73 3.66
N LYS A 72 6.37 17.89 4.89
CA LYS A 72 6.72 19.02 5.76
C LYS A 72 7.98 18.65 6.54
N MET A 73 8.96 19.54 6.58
CA MET A 73 10.20 19.30 7.33
C MET A 73 9.89 19.09 8.83
N PRO A 74 10.35 17.99 9.46
CA PRO A 74 10.05 17.70 10.87
C PRO A 74 10.71 18.72 11.83
N PHE A 75 11.75 19.42 11.37
CA PHE A 75 12.54 20.36 12.18
C PHE A 75 12.60 21.75 11.51
N GLY A 76 12.54 22.81 12.31
CA GLY A 76 12.76 24.19 11.85
C GLY A 76 11.65 25.20 12.21
N PRO A 77 11.88 26.49 11.96
CA PRO A 77 10.89 27.56 12.14
C PRO A 77 9.63 27.32 11.30
N GLN A 78 8.47 27.80 11.76
CA GLN A 78 7.16 27.55 11.12
C GLN A 78 7.15 27.88 9.62
N TRP A 79 7.79 28.98 9.22
CA TRP A 79 7.90 29.40 7.81
C TRP A 79 8.70 28.42 6.93
N PHE A 80 9.62 27.64 7.51
CA PHE A 80 10.45 26.66 6.81
C PHE A 80 9.68 25.34 6.58
N LYS A 81 8.70 25.04 7.44
CA LYS A 81 7.86 23.82 7.38
C LYS A 81 6.73 23.90 6.36
N ASP A 82 6.34 25.11 5.97
CA ASP A 82 5.24 25.35 5.01
C ASP A 82 5.71 25.33 3.54
N ILE A 83 7.01 25.23 3.31
CA ILE A 83 7.55 25.09 1.96
C ILE A 83 7.38 23.63 1.53
N ASN A 84 6.66 23.41 0.42
CA ASN A 84 6.45 22.08 -0.15
C ASN A 84 7.63 21.75 -1.08
N TRP A 85 8.68 21.17 -0.54
CA TRP A 85 9.88 20.86 -1.32
C TRP A 85 9.71 19.58 -2.14
N LYS A 86 9.81 19.68 -3.46
CA LYS A 86 9.98 18.51 -4.34
C LYS A 86 11.44 18.05 -4.28
N ILE A 87 11.84 17.46 -3.16
CA ILE A 87 13.22 16.97 -3.00
C ILE A 87 13.34 15.59 -3.64
N PRO A 88 14.34 15.35 -4.52
CA PRO A 88 14.60 14.04 -5.07
C PRO A 88 14.88 12.99 -3.98
N ASN A 89 14.35 11.77 -4.14
CA ASN A 89 14.53 10.64 -3.22
C ASN A 89 15.98 10.40 -2.76
N LEU A 90 16.97 10.82 -3.56
CA LEU A 90 18.40 10.68 -3.23
C LEU A 90 18.83 11.47 -1.99
N VAL A 91 18.19 12.60 -1.71
CA VAL A 91 18.48 13.43 -0.53
C VAL A 91 17.74 12.90 0.71
N MET A 92 16.61 12.22 0.52
CA MET A 92 15.84 11.59 1.61
C MET A 92 16.62 10.48 2.30
N ALA A 93 17.39 9.68 1.54
CA ALA A 93 18.18 8.57 2.09
C ALA A 93 19.36 9.03 2.99
N GLY A 94 19.68 10.33 3.01
CA GLY A 94 20.79 10.89 3.79
C GLY A 94 20.36 11.70 5.02
N MET A 95 19.06 11.88 5.28
CA MET A 95 18.58 12.71 6.39
C MET A 95 18.19 11.86 7.62
N PRO A 96 18.76 12.13 8.81
CA PRO A 96 18.39 11.44 10.04
C PRO A 96 16.90 11.66 10.37
N GLY A 97 16.17 10.59 10.63
CA GLY A 97 14.72 10.62 10.93
C GLY A 97 13.80 10.30 9.74
N PHE A 98 14.35 9.81 8.63
CA PHE A 98 13.62 9.29 7.47
C PHE A 98 13.94 7.81 7.15
N GLU A 99 14.55 7.10 8.11
CA GLU A 99 14.53 5.62 8.19
C GLU A 99 13.23 5.14 8.85
#